data_AF-A0A2T2RKL6-F1
#
_entry.id   AF-A0A2T2RKL6-F1
#
_cell.length_a   1.000
_cell.length_b   1.000
_cell.length_c   1.000
_cell.angle_alpha   90.00
_cell.angle_beta   90.00
_cell.angle_gamma   90.00
#
_symmetry.space_group_name_H-M   'P 1'
#
loop_
_entity.id
_entity.type
_entity.pdbx_description
1 polymer ?
#
loop_
_entity_poly.entity_id
_entity_poly.type
_entity_poly.pdbx_seq_one_letter_code
_entity_poly.pdbx_strand_id
1 'polypeptide(L)' 'MGVIDDVAQVSRGWRWLRRSLVPRSAQPHTPTPERRDFPTGWARTPAARVVRQAVLRGGIKPLAWTETSPRVRGR' A
#
# COMPACT_ATOMS: atom_id res chain seq x y z
N MET A 1 27.15 -5.30 24.72
CA MET A 1 26.25 -4.70 23.71
C MET A 1 26.00 -5.77 22.67
N GLY A 2 24.99 -6.60 22.91
CA GLY A 2 24.66 -7.72 22.03
C GLY A 2 23.55 -7.35 21.06
N VAL A 3 23.45 -8.08 19.95
CA VAL A 3 22.42 -7.90 18.91
C VAL A 3 21.00 -7.92 19.49
N ILE A 4 20.76 -8.68 20.57
CA ILE A 4 19.47 -8.74 21.26
C ILE A 4 19.14 -7.40 21.94
N ASP A 5 20.12 -6.75 22.57
CA ASP A 5 19.94 -5.44 23.20
C ASP A 5 19.64 -4.38 22.16
N ASP A 6 20.34 -4.42 21.02
CA ASP A 6 20.11 -3.52 19.89
C ASP A 6 18.71 -3.70 19.29
N VAL A 7 18.27 -4.96 19.10
CA VAL A 7 16.90 -5.26 18.63
C VAL A 7 15.86 -4.82 19.65
N ALA A 8 16.12 -5.01 20.95
CA ALA A 8 15.24 -4.54 22.01
C ALA A 8 15.17 -3.01 22.08
N GLN A 9 16.27 -2.32 21.78
CA GLN A 9 16.34 -0.87 21.73
C GLN A 9 15.62 -0.31 20.50
N VAL A 10 15.85 -0.90 19.33
CA VAL A 10 15.15 -0.53 18.09
C VAL A 10 13.66 -0.82 18.22
N SER A 11 13.25 -1.98 18.70
CA SER A 11 11.81 -2.29 18.85
C SER A 11 11.07 -1.34 19.80
N ARG A 12 11.73 -0.81 20.83
CA ARG A 12 11.20 0.20 21.76
C ARG A 12 11.16 1.61 21.16
N GLY A 13 12.13 1.98 20.32
CA GLY A 13 12.20 3.28 19.66
C GLY A 13 11.42 3.35 18.33
N TRP A 14 11.23 2.20 17.69
CA TRP A 14 10.58 2.08 16.40
C TRP A 14 9.07 2.15 16.57
N ARG A 15 8.47 3.17 15.99
CA ARG A 15 7.02 3.40 16.10
C ARG A 15 6.34 2.58 15.00
N TRP A 16 6.13 1.30 15.26
CA TRP A 16 5.52 0.30 14.36
C TRP A 16 4.12 0.64 13.82
N LEU A 17 3.48 1.74 14.28
CA LEU A 17 2.09 2.13 13.99
C LEU A 17 2.00 3.51 13.33
N ARG A 18 0.79 3.88 12.86
CA ARG A 18 0.40 5.19 12.28
C ARG A 18 0.44 6.38 13.26
N ARG A 19 1.39 6.42 14.19
CA ARG A 19 1.50 7.53 15.15
C ARG A 19 2.09 8.73 14.41
N SER A 20 1.47 9.91 14.57
CA SER A 20 1.97 11.15 13.94
C SER A 20 3.47 11.34 14.24
N LEU A 21 4.26 11.59 13.20
CA LEU A 21 5.70 11.88 13.28
C LEU A 21 5.99 13.13 14.13
N VAL A 22 4.97 13.96 14.34
CA VAL A 22 5.06 15.23 15.05
C VAL A 22 4.79 15.03 16.55
N PRO A 23 5.68 15.52 17.44
CA PRO A 23 5.43 15.60 18.88
C PRO A 23 4.14 16.38 19.19
N ARG A 24 3.40 16.04 20.25
CA ARG A 24 2.14 16.76 20.57
C ARG A 24 2.31 18.28 20.71
N SER A 25 3.41 18.73 21.29
CA SER A 25 3.72 20.15 21.45
C SER A 25 3.96 20.88 20.12
N ALA A 26 4.40 20.16 19.08
CA ALA A 26 4.68 20.71 17.76
C ALA A 26 3.49 20.59 16.78
N GLN A 27 2.42 19.89 17.15
CA GLN A 27 1.22 19.74 16.32
C GLN A 27 0.57 21.07 15.90
N PRO A 28 0.45 22.11 16.77
CA PRO A 28 -0.11 23.40 16.38
C PRO A 28 0.73 24.17 15.34
N HIS A 29 2.01 23.84 15.22
CA HIS A 29 2.98 24.51 14.36
C HIS A 29 3.31 23.71 13.09
N THR A 30 2.72 22.52 12.95
CA THR A 30 2.96 21.67 11.78
C THR A 30 1.99 22.06 10.67
N PRO A 31 2.48 22.33 9.45
CA PRO A 31 1.60 22.56 8.32
C PRO A 31 0.74 21.31 8.07
N THR A 32 -0.55 21.52 7.77
CA THR A 32 -1.45 20.43 7.36
C THR A 32 -0.80 19.72 6.16
N PRO A 33 -0.53 18.41 6.23
CA PRO A 33 0.06 17.70 5.11
C PRO A 33 -0.88 17.84 3.92
N GLU A 34 -0.35 18.38 2.82
CA GLU A 34 -1.10 18.50 1.59
C GLU A 34 -1.51 17.11 1.13
N ARG A 35 -2.81 16.92 0.92
CA ARG A 35 -3.37 15.65 0.50
C ARG A 35 -2.97 15.42 -0.95
N ARG A 36 -1.79 14.85 -1.17
CA ARG A 36 -1.32 14.44 -2.48
C ARG A 36 -2.04 13.16 -2.88
N ASP A 37 -3.29 13.30 -3.29
CA ASP A 37 -4.01 12.20 -3.91
C ASP A 37 -3.28 11.84 -5.21
N PHE A 38 -2.97 10.55 -5.40
CA PHE A 38 -2.43 10.10 -6.67
C PHE A 38 -3.43 10.46 -7.78
N PRO A 39 -2.99 11.01 -8.92
CA PRO A 39 -3.89 11.50 -9.96
C PRO A 39 -4.52 10.32 -10.72
N THR A 40 -5.44 9.59 -10.08
CA THR A 40 -6.09 8.40 -10.65
C THR A 40 -7.39 8.72 -11.38
N GLY A 41 -7.67 10.00 -11.67
CA GLY A 41 -8.88 10.43 -12.36
C GLY A 41 -9.05 9.75 -13.73
N TRP A 42 -7.95 9.62 -14.47
CA TRP A 42 -7.90 8.95 -15.77
C TRP A 42 -8.37 7.49 -15.70
N ALA A 43 -8.08 6.79 -14.61
CA ALA A 43 -8.39 5.38 -14.42
C ALA A 43 -9.89 5.11 -14.17
N ARG A 44 -10.68 6.15 -13.85
CA ARG A 44 -12.12 6.03 -13.60
C ARG A 44 -12.98 6.17 -14.84
N THR A 45 -12.39 6.53 -15.98
CA THR A 45 -13.11 6.66 -17.25
C THR A 45 -13.64 5.31 -17.75
N PRO A 46 -14.72 5.29 -18.55
CA PRO A 46 -15.22 4.06 -19.15
C PRO A 46 -14.14 3.33 -19.98
N ALA A 47 -13.37 4.07 -20.77
CA ALA A 47 -12.28 3.51 -21.59
C ALA A 47 -11.20 2.83 -20.73
N ALA A 48 -10.74 3.48 -19.66
CA ALA A 48 -9.73 2.90 -18.76
C ALA A 48 -10.24 1.63 -18.06
N ARG A 49 -11.53 1.56 -17.73
CA ARG A 49 -12.14 0.34 -17.18
C ARG A 49 -12.13 -0.81 -18.19
N VAL A 50 -12.46 -0.53 -19.45
CA VAL A 50 -12.42 -1.53 -20.53
C VAL A 50 -10.99 -2.04 -20.72
N VAL A 51 -10.02 -1.14 -20.85
CA VAL A 51 -8.59 -1.51 -20.97
C VAL A 51 -8.15 -2.37 -19.80
N ARG A 52 -8.49 -1.99 -18.55
CA ARG A 52 -8.18 -2.79 -17.36
C ARG A 52 -8.77 -4.20 -17.46
N GLN A 53 -10.03 -4.33 -17.86
CA GLN A 53 -10.67 -5.65 -17.99
C GLN A 53 -10.03 -6.48 -19.09
N ALA A 54 -9.67 -5.86 -20.22
CA ALA A 54 -8.96 -6.54 -21.30
C ALA A 54 -7.60 -7.07 -20.84
N VAL A 55 -6.80 -6.24 -20.16
CA VAL A 55 -5.49 -6.65 -19.61
C VAL A 55 -5.65 -7.76 -18.58
N LEU A 56 -6.59 -7.62 -17.63
CA LEU A 56 -6.78 -8.60 -16.57
C LEU A 56 -7.26 -9.95 -17.11
N ARG A 57 -8.23 -9.94 -18.04
CA ARG A 57 -8.82 -11.18 -18.56
C ARG A 57 -8.01 -11.81 -19.68
N GLY A 58 -7.38 -11.00 -20.52
CA GLY A 58 -6.65 -11.44 -21.71
C GLY A 58 -5.15 -11.65 -21.49
N GLY A 59 -4.53 -10.94 -20.54
CA GLY A 59 -3.11 -11.07 -20.24
C GLY A 59 -2.84 -11.77 -18.90
N ILE A 60 -3.34 -11.17 -17.82
CA ILE A 60 -2.97 -11.60 -16.47
C ILE A 60 -3.59 -12.95 -16.11
N LYS A 61 -4.89 -13.13 -16.38
CA LYS A 61 -5.58 -14.38 -16.06
C LYS A 61 -4.95 -15.60 -16.75
N PRO A 62 -4.71 -15.62 -18.08
CA PRO A 62 -4.07 -16.79 -18.69
C PRO A 62 -2.67 -17.03 -18.12
N LEU A 63 -1.85 -15.98 -17.98
CA LEU A 63 -0.51 -16.12 -17.39
C LEU A 63 -0.56 -16.74 -15.99
N ALA A 64 -1.44 -16.26 -15.12
CA ALA A 64 -1.60 -16.80 -13.78
C ALA A 64 -2.06 -18.26 -13.77
N TRP A 65 -2.91 -18.69 -14.70
CA TRP A 65 -3.39 -20.08 -14.79
C TRP A 65 -2.37 -21.02 -15.45
N THR A 66 -1.45 -20.49 -16.25
CA THR A 66 -0.33 -21.27 -16.80
C THR A 66 0.75 -21.50 -15.75
N GLU A 67 1.10 -20.46 -15.00
CA GLU A 67 2.21 -20.51 -14.02
C GLU A 67 1.79 -21.07 -12.65
N THR A 68 0.50 -21.03 -12.32
CA THR A 68 0.00 -21.47 -11.02
C THR A 68 -1.22 -22.38 -11.16
N SER A 69 -1.58 -23.09 -10.10
CA SER A 69 -2.81 -23.89 -10.00
C SER A 69 -3.83 -23.21 -9.07
N PRO A 70 -4.44 -22.09 -9.49
CA PRO A 70 -5.31 -21.31 -8.62
C PRO A 70 -6.58 -22.10 -8.27
N ARG A 71 -6.87 -22.23 -6.98
CA ARG A 71 -8.13 -22.81 -6.49
C ARG A 71 -9.08 -21.69 -6.08
N VAL A 72 -10.21 -21.58 -6.77
CA VAL A 72 -11.28 -20.65 -6.40
C VAL A 72 -12.16 -21.30 -5.33
N ARG A 73 -12.33 -20.65 -4.19
CA ARG A 73 -13.29 -21.04 -3.15
C ARG A 73 -14.29 -19.91 -2.93
N GLY A 74 -15.59 -20.23 -3.01
CA GLY A 74 -16.70 -19.26 -2.91
C GLY A 74 -17.27 -18.86 -4.27
N ARG A 75 -18.59 -18.57 -4.31
CA ARG A 75 -19.35 -18.15 -5.49
C ARG A 75 -19.74 -16.68 -5.37
#